data_AF-A0A0B5F1F1-F1
#
_entry.id   AF-A0A0B5F1F1-F1
#
_cell.length_a   1.000
_cell.length_b   1.000
_cell.length_c   1.000
_cell.angle_alpha   90.00
_cell.angle_beta   90.00
_cell.angle_gamma   90.00
#
_symmetry.space_group_name_H-M   'P 1'
#
loop_
_entity.id
_entity.type
_entity.pdbx_description
1 polymer ?
#
loop_
_entity_poly.entity_id
_entity_poly.type
_entity_poly.pdbx_seq_one_letter_code
_entity_poly.pdbx_strand_id
1 'polypeptide(L)' 'MSAHRIAEQVRELSQMAAEEKNQAKTEQLKGKLKETLGRAVGNERMTAEGRAEQSKGDLRQAKEKAKDAFGH' A
#
# COMPACT_ATOMS: atom_id res chain seq x y z
N MET A 1 17.64 -13.80 5.93
CA MET A 1 16.95 -12.56 6.38
C MET A 1 15.89 -12.97 7.38
N SER A 2 16.07 -12.63 8.65
CA SER A 2 15.21 -13.12 9.75
C SER A 2 13.81 -12.49 9.69
N ALA A 3 12.76 -13.28 9.93
CA ALA A 3 11.35 -12.84 9.92
C ALA A 3 11.08 -11.61 10.81
N HIS A 4 11.89 -11.41 11.86
CA HIS A 4 11.85 -10.23 12.71
C HIS A 4 12.09 -8.91 11.96
N ARG A 5 13.04 -8.89 11.02
CA ARG A 5 13.36 -7.70 10.23
C ARG A 5 12.26 -7.37 9.21
N ILE A 6 11.55 -8.40 8.73
CA ILE A 6 10.41 -8.22 7.82
C ILE A 6 9.24 -7.57 8.57
N ALA A 7 8.96 -8.00 9.80
CA ALA A 7 7.90 -7.41 10.61
C ALA A 7 8.18 -5.94 11.00
N GLU A 8 9.44 -5.60 11.30
CA GLU A 8 9.83 -4.20 11.55
C GLU A 8 9.75 -3.34 10.28
N GLN A 9 10.26 -3.82 9.14
CA GLN A 9 10.15 -3.09 7.87
C GLN A 9 8.69 -2.85 7.48
N VAL A 10 7.83 -3.83 7.72
CA VAL A 10 6.38 -3.72 7.52
C VAL A 10 5.80 -2.56 8.36
N ARG A 11 6.19 -2.48 9.63
CA ARG A 11 5.64 -1.50 10.57
C ARG A 11 6.13 -0.08 10.25
N GLU A 12 7.41 0.06 9.91
CA GLU A 12 8.04 1.34 9.59
C GLU A 12 7.50 1.94 8.29
N LEU A 13 7.28 1.09 7.27
CA LEU A 13 6.61 1.47 6.03
C LEU A 13 5.19 2.00 6.32
N SER A 14 4.39 1.31 7.15
CA SER A 14 3.03 1.78 7.48
C SER A 14 3.01 3.14 8.19
N GLN A 15 4.04 3.49 8.98
CA GLN A 15 4.15 4.81 9.61
C GLN A 15 4.52 5.89 8.60
N MET A 16 5.53 5.64 7.75
CA MET A 16 5.89 6.59 6.68
C MET A 16 4.73 6.83 5.70
N ALA A 17 3.94 5.79 5.40
CA ALA A 17 2.74 5.91 4.57
C ALA A 17 1.65 6.76 5.24
N ALA A 18 1.49 6.67 6.57
CA ALA A 18 0.50 7.46 7.29
C ALA A 18 0.89 8.94 7.41
N GLU A 19 2.19 9.27 7.33
CA GLU A 19 2.71 10.63 7.43
C GLU A 19 2.82 11.36 6.07
N GLU A 20 2.96 10.66 4.94
CA GLU A 20 2.90 11.29 3.62
C GLU A 20 1.46 11.74 3.30
N LYS A 21 1.25 13.04 3.05
CA LYS A 21 -0.03 13.69 2.68
C LYS A 21 -0.75 13.10 1.45
N ASN A 22 -0.18 12.10 0.79
CA ASN A 22 -0.69 11.52 -0.43
C ASN A 22 -1.38 10.17 -0.17
N GLN A 23 -2.69 10.22 0.13
CA GLN A 23 -3.50 9.04 0.47
C GLN A 23 -3.33 7.87 -0.53
N ALA A 24 -3.11 8.17 -1.81
CA ALA A 24 -2.91 7.15 -2.83
C ALA A 24 -1.63 6.32 -2.59
N LYS A 25 -0.52 6.95 -2.22
CA LYS A 25 0.73 6.25 -1.85
C LYS A 25 0.54 5.46 -0.56
N THR A 26 -0.16 6.02 0.41
CA THR A 26 -0.50 5.36 1.68
C THR A 26 -1.23 4.05 1.43
N GLU A 27 -2.29 4.07 0.60
CA GLU A 27 -3.09 2.89 0.24
C GLU A 27 -2.24 1.85 -0.52
N GLN A 28 -1.36 2.28 -1.44
CA GLN A 28 -0.46 1.36 -2.14
C GLN A 28 0.51 0.65 -1.19
N LEU A 29 1.11 1.39 -0.26
CA LEU A 29 2.08 0.83 0.67
C LEU A 29 1.43 -0.19 1.62
N LYS A 30 0.25 0.16 2.14
CA LYS A 30 -0.58 -0.71 3.00
C LYS A 30 -0.98 -1.99 2.28
N GLY A 31 -1.36 -1.88 1.01
CA GLY A 31 -1.68 -3.02 0.17
C GLY A 31 -0.51 -3.97 -0.04
N LYS A 32 0.69 -3.44 -0.33
CA LYS A 32 1.94 -4.21 -0.47
C LYS A 32 2.30 -4.96 0.82
N LEU A 33 2.03 -4.31 1.95
CA LEU A 33 2.19 -4.87 3.27
C LEU A 33 1.28 -6.07 3.51
N LYS A 34 -0.02 -5.91 3.23
CA LYS A 34 -1.02 -6.97 3.33
C LYS A 34 -0.68 -8.13 2.39
N GLU A 35 -0.18 -7.84 1.19
CA GLU A 35 0.28 -8.88 0.25
C GLU A 35 1.44 -9.69 0.84
N THR A 36 2.45 -8.98 1.36
CA THR A 36 3.66 -9.61 1.90
C THR A 36 3.37 -10.42 3.16
N LEU A 37 2.62 -9.84 4.09
CA LEU A 37 2.20 -10.51 5.31
C LEU A 37 1.26 -11.67 5.02
N GLY A 38 0.29 -11.49 4.10
CA GLY A 38 -0.62 -12.53 3.65
C GLY A 38 0.13 -13.72 3.05
N ARG A 39 1.11 -13.49 2.17
CA ARG A 39 1.97 -14.57 1.66
C ARG A 39 2.81 -15.21 2.76
N ALA A 40 3.37 -14.40 3.67
CA ALA A 40 4.24 -14.89 4.74
C ALA A 40 3.50 -15.80 5.74
N VAL A 41 2.22 -15.51 6.01
CA VAL A 41 1.38 -16.30 6.94
C VAL A 41 0.46 -17.29 6.22
N GLY A 42 0.53 -17.40 4.89
CA GLY A 42 -0.32 -18.29 4.10
C GLY A 42 -1.79 -17.88 4.01
N ASN A 43 -2.10 -16.60 4.19
CA ASN A 43 -3.47 -16.07 4.12
C ASN A 43 -3.76 -15.41 2.77
N GLU A 44 -4.47 -16.14 1.91
CA GLU A 44 -4.86 -15.70 0.57
C GLU A 44 -5.82 -14.50 0.59
N ARG A 45 -6.70 -14.39 1.59
CA ARG A 45 -7.62 -13.25 1.70
C ARG A 45 -6.84 -11.95 1.95
N MET A 46 -5.89 -11.98 2.88
CA MET A 46 -5.04 -10.82 3.17
C MET A 46 -4.19 -10.42 1.95
N THR A 47 -3.75 -11.42 1.17
CA THR A 47 -3.01 -11.20 -0.08
C THR A 47 -3.88 -10.51 -1.14
N ALA A 48 -5.12 -10.98 -1.30
CA ALA A 48 -6.08 -10.41 -2.24
C ALA A 48 -6.50 -8.98 -1.86
N GLU A 49 -6.76 -8.73 -0.58
CA GLU A 49 -7.03 -7.37 -0.06
C GLU A 49 -5.85 -6.43 -0.35
N GLY A 50 -4.62 -6.91 -0.15
CA GLY A 50 -3.42 -6.13 -0.43
C GLY A 50 -3.31 -5.67 -1.88
N ARG A 51 -3.55 -6.58 -2.83
CA ARG A 51 -3.58 -6.24 -4.26
C ARG A 51 -4.71 -5.28 -4.64
N ALA A 52 -5.87 -5.45 -4.02
CA ALA A 52 -7.01 -4.56 -4.25
C ALA A 52 -6.72 -3.13 -3.79
N GLU A 53 -6.12 -2.97 -2.60
CA GLU A 53 -5.69 -1.66 -2.08
C GLU A 53 -4.63 -1.00 -2.97
N GLN A 54 -3.65 -1.76 -3.47
CA GLN A 54 -2.67 -1.23 -4.43
C GLN A 54 -3.32 -0.69 -5.70
N SER A 55 -4.20 -1.49 -6.30
CA SER A 55 -4.88 -1.12 -7.55
C SER A 55 -5.76 0.12 -7.37
N LYS A 56 -6.41 0.23 -6.21
CA LYS A 56 -7.25 1.38 -5.84
C LYS A 56 -6.43 2.65 -5.64
N GLY A 57 -5.24 2.53 -5.02
CA GLY A 57 -4.28 3.63 -4.87
C GLY A 57 -3.79 4.15 -6.22
N ASP A 58 -3.40 3.27 -7.14
CA ASP A 58 -3.02 3.66 -8.52
C ASP A 58 -4.14 4.39 -9.24
N LEU A 59 -5.37 3.87 -9.16
CA LEU A 59 -6.56 4.49 -9.76
C LEU A 59 -6.85 5.87 -9.17
N ARG A 60 -6.71 6.04 -7.85
CA ARG A 60 -6.85 7.34 -7.20
C ARG A 60 -5.77 8.31 -7.65
N GLN A 61 -4.52 7.88 -7.67
CA GLN A 61 -3.40 8.74 -8.08
C GLN A 61 -3.55 9.17 -9.54
N ALA A 62 -3.93 8.26 -10.44
CA ALA A 62 -4.20 8.56 -11.83
C ALA A 62 -5.39 9.53 -11.98
N LYS A 63 -6.45 9.35 -11.18
CA LYS A 63 -7.62 10.24 -11.18
C LYS A 63 -7.28 11.64 -10.65
N GLU A 64 -6.48 11.74 -9.60
CA GLU A 64 -6.04 13.04 -9.07
C GLU A 64 -5.10 13.73 -10.04
N LYS A 65 -4.12 13.02 -10.63
CA LYS A 65 -3.27 13.58 -11.69
C LYS A 65 -4.07 14.04 -12.90
N ALA A 66 -5.09 13.28 -13.31
CA ALA A 66 -5.97 13.69 -14.39
C ALA A 66 -6.72 14.97 -14.01
N LYS A 67 -7.33 15.03 -12.83
CA LYS A 67 -8.02 16.25 -12.35
C LYS A 67 -7.10 17.46 -12.26
N ASP A 68 -5.86 17.28 -11.81
CA ASP A 68 -4.85 18.33 -11.74
C ASP A 68 -4.46 18.82 -13.15
N ALA A 69 -4.28 17.90 -14.09
CA ALA A 69 -3.94 18.21 -15.48
C ALA A 69 -5.10 18.81 -16.30
N PHE A 70 -6.35 18.47 -15.98
CA PHE A 70 -7.55 19.01 -16.64
C PHE A 70 -8.13 20.25 -15.92
N GLY A 71 -7.55 20.64 -14.77
CA GLY A 71 -8.04 21.72 -13.91
C GLY A 71 -7.22 23.01 -13.95
N HIS A 72 -6.39 23.22 -14.98
CA HIS A 72 -5.67 24.49 -15.22
C HIS A 72 -6.40 25.35 -16.25
#